data_AF-A0A5N8XTW3-F1
#
_entry.id   AF-A0A5N8XTW3-F1
#
_cell.length_a   1.000
_cell.length_b   1.000
_cell.length_c   1.000
_cell.angle_alpha   90.00
_cell.angle_beta   90.00
_cell.angle_gamma   90.00
#
_symmetry.space_group_name_H-M   'P 1'
#
loop_
_entity.id
_entity.type
_entity.pdbx_description
1 polymer ?
#
loop_
_entity_poly.entity_id
_entity_poly.type
_entity_poly.pdbx_seq_one_letter_code
_entity_poly.pdbx_strand_id
1 'polypeptide(L)'
;MTVTRRSLLIAGSAAPMAGALAGTAGAAEPLARPGRASSGRTIDLRDGWRFALVNPGGITDPTGEYADAMKPGHDDSAWRQVAVPHDWSIEQTPTTELGTTSGTGFLPGGLGWYRVSFTLP
;
A
#
# COMPACT_ATOMS: atom_id res chain seq x y z
N MET A 1 19.40 45.95 0.69
CA MET A 1 20.02 44.87 1.49
C MET A 1 20.36 43.73 0.54
N THR A 2 21.60 43.67 0.10
CA THR A 2 22.12 42.71 -0.87
C THR A 2 22.90 41.63 -0.11
N VAL A 3 22.48 40.37 -0.24
CA VAL A 3 23.16 39.23 0.38
C VAL A 3 24.09 38.60 -0.65
N THR A 4 25.40 38.62 -0.39
CA THR A 4 26.42 38.03 -1.26
C THR A 4 26.82 36.65 -0.72
N ARG A 5 26.76 35.64 -1.60
CA ARG A 5 27.25 34.28 -1.35
C ARG A 5 28.75 34.20 -1.69
N ARG A 6 29.49 33.46 -0.86
CA ARG A 6 30.85 32.85 -1.03
C ARG A 6 31.74 33.20 0.16
N SER A 7 32.57 32.36 0.74
CA SER A 7 32.92 30.93 0.66
C SER A 7 34.03 30.77 1.73
N LEU A 8 34.21 29.58 2.31
CA LEU A 8 35.48 28.83 2.21
C LEU A 8 35.48 27.54 3.05
N LEU A 9 35.91 26.50 2.35
CA LEU A 9 36.27 25.15 2.82
C LEU A 9 37.51 25.18 3.71
N ILE A 10 37.56 24.29 4.70
CA ILE A 10 38.80 23.56 5.04
C ILE A 10 38.47 22.08 5.26
N ALA A 11 39.27 21.25 4.62
CA ALA A 11 39.20 19.81 4.52
C ALA A 11 39.58 19.09 5.83
N GLY A 12 38.98 17.92 6.04
CA GLY A 12 39.42 16.92 7.02
C GLY A 12 39.24 15.54 6.42
N SER A 13 40.33 14.95 5.95
CA SER A 13 40.43 13.58 5.47
C SER A 13 40.27 12.57 6.62
N ALA A 14 39.38 11.60 6.48
CA ALA A 14 39.45 10.34 7.22
C ALA A 14 38.89 9.20 6.35
N ALA A 15 39.62 8.09 6.36
CA ALA A 15 39.54 6.93 5.48
C ALA A 15 38.20 6.16 5.51
N PRO A 16 37.87 5.38 4.46
CA PRO A 16 36.68 4.54 4.46
C PRO A 16 36.90 3.32 5.36
N MET A 17 36.10 3.19 6.43
CA MET A 17 35.97 1.93 7.13
C MET A 17 34.87 1.11 6.43
N ALA A 18 35.30 0.17 5.60
CA ALA A 18 34.43 -0.84 5.00
C ALA A 18 33.91 -1.77 6.10
N GLY A 19 32.71 -1.49 6.61
CA GLY A 19 31.95 -2.39 7.47
C GLY A 19 30.84 -3.05 6.67
N ALA A 20 31.14 -4.18 6.04
CA ALA A 20 30.13 -5.04 5.42
C ALA A 20 29.36 -5.78 6.52
N LEU A 21 28.26 -5.21 7.01
CA LEU A 21 27.24 -5.97 7.73
C LEU A 21 26.29 -6.58 6.70
N ALA A 22 26.71 -7.69 6.11
CA ALA A 22 25.82 -8.61 5.41
C ALA A 22 24.93 -9.31 6.46
N GLY A 23 23.94 -8.58 6.97
CA GLY A 23 22.81 -9.18 7.66
C GLY A 23 21.84 -9.66 6.59
N THR A 24 21.87 -10.95 6.26
CA THR A 24 20.74 -11.57 5.56
C THR A 24 19.56 -11.51 6.53
N ALA A 25 18.69 -10.51 6.35
CA ALA A 25 17.35 -10.58 6.91
C ALA A 25 16.70 -11.82 6.28
N GLY A 26 16.69 -12.93 7.03
CA GLY A 26 15.89 -14.08 6.66
C GLY A 26 14.46 -13.57 6.50
N ALA A 27 13.93 -13.61 5.28
CA ALA A 27 12.52 -13.41 5.06
C ALA A 27 11.80 -14.40 5.98
N ALA A 28 11.10 -13.88 6.98
CA ALA A 28 10.26 -14.71 7.82
C ALA A 28 9.26 -15.39 6.89
N GLU A 29 9.41 -16.70 6.71
CA GLU A 29 8.39 -17.47 6.02
C GLU A 29 7.05 -17.21 6.72
N PRO A 30 5.98 -16.89 5.97
CA PRO A 30 4.68 -16.73 6.58
C PRO A 30 4.34 -18.08 7.21
N LEU A 31 4.29 -18.12 8.55
CA LEU A 31 3.77 -19.25 9.29
C LEU A 31 2.35 -19.50 8.77
N ALA A 32 2.20 -20.51 7.92
CA ALA A 32 0.92 -21.00 7.46
C ALA A 32 0.14 -21.41 8.71
N ARG A 33 -0.80 -20.57 9.13
CA ARG A 33 -1.71 -20.90 10.23
C ARG A 33 -2.55 -22.09 9.74
N PRO A 34 -2.65 -23.19 10.50
CA PRO A 34 -3.45 -24.32 10.08
C PRO A 34 -4.88 -23.85 9.80
N GLY A 35 -5.35 -24.12 8.58
CA GLY A 35 -6.70 -23.82 8.15
C GLY A 35 -7.68 -24.44 9.13
N ARG A 36 -8.46 -23.61 9.83
CA ARG A 36 -9.50 -24.09 10.71
C ARG A 36 -10.49 -24.85 9.84
N ALA A 37 -10.63 -26.16 10.06
CA ALA A 37 -11.64 -26.97 9.40
C ALA A 37 -13.00 -26.30 9.66
N SER A 38 -13.56 -25.70 8.62
CA SER A 38 -14.89 -25.13 8.67
C SER A 38 -15.87 -26.28 8.80
N SER A 39 -16.48 -26.43 9.98
CA SER A 39 -17.84 -26.98 10.04
C SER A 39 -18.66 -26.11 9.07
N GLY A 40 -19.23 -26.69 8.00
CA GLY A 40 -19.71 -26.04 6.77
C GLY A 40 -20.76 -24.92 6.84
N ARG A 41 -20.79 -24.15 7.92
CA ARG A 41 -21.57 -22.94 8.17
C ARG A 41 -20.76 -21.65 7.93
N THR A 42 -19.44 -21.72 7.76
CA THR A 42 -18.58 -20.55 7.51
C THR A 42 -17.70 -20.79 6.27
N ILE A 43 -17.66 -19.83 5.37
CA ILE A 43 -16.70 -19.83 4.26
C ILE A 43 -15.65 -18.77 4.59
N ASP A 44 -14.38 -19.16 4.54
CA ASP A 44 -13.28 -18.20 4.65
C ASP A 44 -13.11 -17.47 3.32
N LEU A 45 -13.17 -16.14 3.36
CA LEU A 45 -13.02 -15.26 2.20
C LEU A 45 -11.82 -14.34 2.39
N ARG A 46 -10.74 -14.88 2.94
CA ARG A 46 -9.50 -14.14 3.13
C ARG A 46 -8.83 -13.81 1.81
N ASP A 47 -8.80 -14.76 0.89
CA ASP A 47 -8.01 -14.69 -0.34
C ASP A 47 -8.90 -14.42 -1.57
N GLY A 48 -8.27 -14.14 -2.72
CA GLY A 48 -8.97 -13.97 -4.00
C GLY A 48 -9.59 -12.59 -4.23
N TRP A 49 -9.36 -11.64 -3.33
CA TRP A 49 -9.77 -10.25 -3.53
C TRP A 49 -8.89 -9.56 -4.56
N ARG A 50 -9.49 -8.60 -5.27
CA ARG A 50 -8.84 -7.67 -6.18
C ARG A 50 -9.05 -6.26 -5.66
N PHE A 51 -7.99 -5.45 -5.67
CA PHE A 51 -7.99 -4.09 -5.18
C PHE A 51 -7.53 -3.11 -6.26
N ALA A 52 -8.22 -1.97 -6.35
CA ALA A 52 -7.80 -0.81 -7.12
C ALA A 52 -7.92 0.45 -6.26
N LEU A 53 -6.83 1.23 -6.20
CA LEU A 53 -6.83 2.57 -5.63
C LEU A 53 -7.25 3.55 -6.71
N VAL A 54 -8.42 4.16 -6.56
CA VAL A 54 -9.03 5.05 -7.56
C VAL A 54 -8.55 6.48 -7.39
N ASN A 55 -8.57 6.97 -6.16
CA ASN A 55 -8.24 8.35 -5.85
C ASN A 55 -7.62 8.45 -4.45
N PRO A 56 -6.32 8.71 -4.30
CA PRO A 56 -5.66 8.72 -2.99
C PRO A 56 -6.02 9.92 -2.11
N GLY A 57 -6.63 10.99 -2.68
CA GLY A 57 -6.92 12.24 -1.96
C GLY A 57 -8.39 12.65 -1.95
N GLY A 58 -9.29 11.82 -2.48
CA GLY A 58 -10.70 12.16 -2.60
C GLY A 58 -11.60 10.93 -2.57
N ILE A 59 -12.90 11.17 -2.41
CA ILE A 59 -13.93 10.13 -2.31
C ILE A 59 -14.70 9.90 -3.62
N THR A 60 -14.30 10.60 -4.69
CA THR A 60 -14.93 10.51 -6.01
C THR A 60 -14.01 9.83 -7.01
N ASP A 61 -14.62 9.24 -8.03
CA ASP A 61 -13.94 8.76 -9.24
C ASP A 61 -14.01 9.86 -10.33
N PRO A 62 -12.93 10.65 -10.52
CA PRO A 62 -12.93 11.71 -11.53
C PRO A 62 -12.78 11.19 -12.96
N THR A 63 -12.28 9.97 -13.17
CA THR A 63 -12.11 9.39 -14.51
C THR A 63 -13.38 8.70 -15.00
N GLY A 64 -14.22 8.23 -14.06
CA GLY A 64 -15.43 7.47 -14.34
C GLY A 64 -15.13 6.02 -14.74
N GLU A 65 -13.87 5.60 -14.73
CA GLU A 65 -13.43 4.23 -15.08
C GLU A 65 -14.07 3.18 -14.16
N TYR A 66 -14.32 3.54 -12.90
CA TYR A 66 -14.87 2.69 -11.86
C TYR A 66 -16.36 2.91 -11.65
N ALA A 67 -17.03 3.70 -12.49
CA ALA A 67 -18.47 3.97 -12.38
C ALA A 67 -19.32 2.69 -12.37
N ASP A 68 -18.81 1.64 -13.03
CA ASP A 68 -19.44 0.34 -13.13
C ASP A 68 -18.82 -0.75 -12.25
N ALA A 69 -17.90 -0.40 -11.36
CA ALA A 69 -17.13 -1.34 -10.53
C ALA A 69 -17.95 -2.13 -9.50
N MET A 70 -19.25 -1.87 -9.33
CA MET A 70 -20.16 -2.74 -8.57
C MET A 70 -20.84 -3.82 -9.41
N LYS A 71 -20.84 -3.70 -10.75
CA LYS A 71 -21.53 -4.67 -11.62
C LYS A 71 -20.76 -6.00 -11.64
N PRO A 72 -21.46 -7.16 -11.65
CA PRO A 72 -20.81 -8.46 -11.74
C PRO A 72 -19.90 -8.60 -12.97
N GLY A 73 -20.29 -8.01 -14.10
CA GLY A 73 -19.55 -8.09 -15.37
C GLY A 73 -18.45 -7.04 -15.56
N HIS A 74 -18.11 -6.25 -14.54
CA HIS A 74 -16.97 -5.32 -14.64
C HIS A 74 -15.66 -6.11 -14.75
N ASP A 75 -14.81 -5.75 -15.71
CA ASP A 75 -13.50 -6.35 -15.91
C ASP A 75 -12.50 -5.81 -14.87
N ASP A 76 -12.24 -6.61 -13.82
CA ASP A 76 -11.24 -6.32 -12.80
C ASP A 76 -9.92 -7.08 -13.03
N SER A 77 -9.69 -7.62 -14.24
CA SER A 77 -8.53 -8.46 -14.55
C SER A 77 -7.18 -7.75 -14.30
N ALA A 78 -7.13 -6.44 -14.52
CA ALA A 78 -5.95 -5.60 -14.30
C ALA A 78 -5.73 -5.20 -12.83
N TRP A 79 -6.72 -5.41 -11.94
CA TRP A 79 -6.60 -5.01 -10.54
C TRP A 79 -5.65 -5.93 -9.78
N ARG A 80 -4.98 -5.37 -8.75
CA ARG A 80 -4.01 -6.12 -7.95
C ARG A 80 -4.74 -7.15 -7.08
N GLN A 81 -4.28 -8.40 -7.09
CA GLN A 81 -4.76 -9.40 -6.14
C GLN A 81 -4.22 -9.14 -4.73
N VAL A 82 -5.09 -9.25 -3.73
CA VAL A 82 -4.77 -9.02 -2.32
C VAL A 82 -5.49 -10.06 -1.44
N ALA A 83 -5.00 -10.22 -0.21
CA ALA A 83 -5.68 -10.97 0.84
C ALA A 83 -6.14 -9.99 1.92
N VAL A 84 -7.33 -10.21 2.49
CA VAL A 84 -7.87 -9.39 3.58
C VAL A 84 -7.52 -9.98 4.96
N PRO A 85 -7.38 -9.16 6.02
CA PRO A 85 -7.48 -7.69 6.03
C PRO A 85 -6.30 -7.03 5.31
N HIS A 86 -6.59 -5.97 4.56
CA HIS A 86 -5.61 -5.19 3.80
C HIS A 86 -5.78 -3.71 4.13
N ASP A 87 -4.69 -3.09 4.60
CA ASP A 87 -4.59 -1.64 4.79
C ASP A 87 -3.81 -1.09 3.59
N TRP A 88 -4.47 -0.32 2.73
CA TRP A 88 -3.80 0.23 1.54
C TRP A 88 -3.10 1.55 1.82
N SER A 89 -3.45 2.25 2.91
CA SER A 89 -2.85 3.55 3.23
C SER A 89 -1.39 3.39 3.63
N ILE A 90 -1.04 2.30 4.33
CA ILE A 90 0.33 2.01 4.77
C ILE A 90 1.31 1.74 3.61
N GLU A 91 0.80 1.41 2.44
CA GLU A 91 1.60 1.18 1.24
C GLU A 91 1.96 2.48 0.51
N GLN A 92 1.32 3.60 0.87
CA GLN A 92 1.55 4.90 0.25
C GLN A 92 2.77 5.61 0.83
N THR A 93 3.33 6.54 0.06
CA THR A 93 4.40 7.41 0.54
C THR A 93 3.81 8.49 1.45
N PRO A 94 4.32 8.69 2.68
CA PRO A 94 3.90 9.81 3.52
C PRO A 94 4.08 11.16 2.81
N THR A 95 3.09 12.03 2.90
CA THR A 95 3.05 13.33 2.23
C THR A 95 2.38 14.39 3.10
N THR A 96 2.55 15.68 2.79
CA THR A 96 1.76 16.78 3.36
C THR A 96 0.65 17.25 2.43
N GLU A 97 0.49 16.59 1.29
CA GLU A 97 -0.56 16.84 0.30
C GLU A 97 -1.79 15.98 0.60
N LEU A 98 -2.79 16.01 -0.31
CA LEU A 98 -3.99 15.16 -0.24
C LEU A 98 -4.77 15.25 1.08
N GLY A 99 -4.70 16.40 1.76
CA GLY A 99 -5.41 16.65 3.02
C GLY A 99 -4.86 15.90 4.24
N THR A 100 -3.66 15.33 4.13
CA THR A 100 -3.03 14.58 5.22
C THR A 100 -2.47 15.51 6.31
N THR A 101 -2.42 15.01 7.54
CA THR A 101 -1.86 15.73 8.69
C THR A 101 -1.10 14.77 9.61
N SER A 102 -0.44 15.28 10.66
CA SER A 102 0.22 14.43 11.65
C SER A 102 -0.74 13.44 12.32
N GLY A 103 -2.03 13.79 12.48
CA GLY A 103 -3.04 12.90 13.04
C GLY A 103 -3.35 11.67 12.18
N THR A 104 -3.04 11.72 10.87
CA THR A 104 -3.19 10.59 9.95
C THR A 104 -1.85 9.90 9.65
N GLY A 105 -0.78 10.29 10.34
CA GLY A 105 0.57 9.79 10.06
C GLY A 105 1.10 10.19 8.69
N PHE A 106 0.54 11.26 8.08
CA PHE A 106 0.87 11.72 6.73
C PHE A 106 0.56 10.71 5.60
N LEU A 107 -0.19 9.65 5.89
CA LEU A 107 -0.58 8.65 4.88
C LEU A 107 -1.91 9.04 4.23
N PRO A 108 -1.95 9.14 2.88
CA PRO A 108 -3.20 9.35 2.16
C PRO A 108 -4.15 8.15 2.33
N GLY A 109 -5.44 8.42 2.20
CA GLY A 109 -6.49 7.40 2.18
C GLY A 109 -7.19 7.38 0.83
N GLY A 110 -8.35 8.06 0.78
CA GLY A 110 -9.11 8.29 -0.43
C GLY A 110 -10.11 7.18 -0.79
N LEU A 111 -10.36 6.98 -2.08
CA LEU A 111 -11.28 6.01 -2.66
C LEU A 111 -10.53 4.80 -3.20
N GLY A 112 -10.87 3.61 -2.70
CA GLY A 112 -10.42 2.33 -3.25
C GLY A 112 -11.57 1.34 -3.34
N TRP A 113 -11.48 0.42 -4.28
CA TRP A 113 -12.44 -0.68 -4.46
C TRP A 113 -11.81 -2.02 -4.11
N TYR A 114 -12.63 -2.87 -3.50
CA TYR A 114 -12.36 -4.29 -3.34
C TYR A 114 -13.43 -5.10 -4.05
N ARG A 115 -13.01 -6.09 -4.83
CA ARG A 115 -13.89 -7.03 -5.52
C ARG A 115 -13.44 -8.46 -5.27
N VAL A 116 -14.39 -9.35 -5.02
CA VAL A 116 -14.18 -10.80 -4.99
C VAL A 116 -15.36 -11.47 -5.69
N SER A 117 -15.08 -12.47 -6.51
CA SER A 117 -16.09 -13.32 -7.14
C SER A 117 -15.89 -14.74 -6.63
N PHE A 118 -16.94 -15.37 -6.15
CA PHE A 118 -16.91 -16.74 -5.64
C PHE A 118 -18.17 -17.50 -6.06
N THR A 119 -18.07 -18.82 -6.09
CA THR A 119 -19.21 -19.72 -6.34
C THR A 119 -19.64 -20.39 -5.04
N LEU A 120 -20.94 -20.60 -4.86
CA LEU A 120 -21.44 -21.39 -3.74
C LEU A 120 -21.12 -22.88 -3.97
N PRO A 121 -20.87 -23.65 -2.89
CA PRO A 121 -20.70 -25.11 -2.96
C PRO A 121 -21.96 -25.85 -3.41
#